data_AF-A0A1C3YNV8-F1
#
_entry.id   AF-A0A1C3YNV8-F1
#
_cell.length_a   1.000
_cell.length_b   1.000
_cell.length_c   1.000
_cell.angle_alpha   90.00
_cell.angle_beta   90.00
_cell.angle_gamma   90.00
#
_symmetry.space_group_name_H-M   'P 1'
#
loop_
_entity.id
_entity.type
_entity.pdbx_description
1 polymer ?
#
loop_
_entity_poly.entity_id
_entity_poly.type
_entity_poly.pdbx_seq_one_letter_code
_entity_poly.pdbx_strand_id
1 'polypeptide(L)' 'MNQEAKTDLLDALAFYQITIVEDNGQAVSVQNNYTIVIESNGLYKLKEEDLVIAPFNDLNALCRFILT' A
#
# COMPACT_ATOMS: atom_id res chain seq x y z
N MET A 1 7.21 3.24 14.74
CA MET A 1 6.09 3.39 13.78
C MET A 1 6.37 4.61 12.95
N ASN A 2 6.44 4.49 11.62
CA ASN A 2 6.57 5.65 10.74
C ASN A 2 5.16 6.19 10.46
N GLN A 3 4.62 6.97 11.41
CA GLN A 3 3.20 7.36 11.43
C GLN A 3 2.83 8.28 10.24
N GLU A 4 3.82 8.99 9.71
CA GLU A 4 3.71 9.83 8.51
C GLU A 4 3.50 8.98 7.25
N ALA A 5 4.36 7.98 7.00
CA ALA A 5 4.26 7.09 5.84
C ALA A 5 2.92 6.33 5.77
N LYS A 6 2.35 5.98 6.93
CA LYS A 6 1.00 5.37 6.97
C LYS A 6 -0.07 6.36 6.56
N THR A 7 -0.01 7.59 7.06
CA THR A 7 -0.97 8.64 6.71
C THR A 7 -0.92 8.93 5.22
N ASP A 8 0.28 9.11 4.66
CA ASP A 8 0.47 9.35 3.22
C ASP A 8 -0.12 8.21 2.37
N LEU A 9 0.11 6.95 2.78
CA LEU A 9 -0.46 5.80 2.11
C LEU A 9 -2.00 5.84 2.13
N LEU A 10 -2.60 6.06 3.29
CA LEU A 10 -4.07 6.09 3.43
C LEU A 10 -4.69 7.23 2.62
N ASP A 11 -4.06 8.41 2.61
CA ASP A 11 -4.49 9.55 1.82
C ASP A 11 -4.42 9.26 0.31
N ALA A 12 -3.35 8.60 -0.14
CA ALA A 12 -3.21 8.18 -1.53
C ALA A 12 -4.28 7.14 -1.91
N LEU A 13 -4.50 6.12 -1.09
CA LEU A 13 -5.54 5.11 -1.34
C LEU A 13 -6.92 5.75 -1.42
N ALA A 14 -7.23 6.69 -0.52
CA ALA A 14 -8.49 7.43 -0.53
C ALA A 14 -8.64 8.29 -1.80
N PHE A 15 -7.58 9.01 -2.21
CA PHE A 15 -7.57 9.83 -3.43
C PHE A 15 -7.85 9.00 -4.70
N TYR A 16 -7.24 7.81 -4.79
CA TYR A 16 -7.44 6.88 -5.91
C TYR A 16 -8.70 6.01 -5.77
N GLN A 17 -9.50 6.21 -4.71
CA GLN A 17 -10.70 5.43 -4.41
C GLN A 17 -10.44 3.92 -4.32
N ILE A 18 -9.25 3.54 -3.83
CA ILE A 18 -8.88 2.14 -3.62
C ILE A 18 -9.52 1.68 -2.31
N THR A 19 -10.28 0.59 -2.38
CA THR A 19 -10.98 0.06 -1.21
C THR A 19 -9.99 -0.62 -0.26
N ILE A 20 -9.98 -0.17 0.99
CA ILE A 20 -9.25 -0.84 2.08
C ILE A 20 -10.14 -1.96 2.63
N VAL A 21 -9.58 -3.17 2.66
CA VAL A 21 -10.23 -4.38 3.20
C VAL A 21 -9.86 -4.58 4.67
N GLU A 22 -8.59 -4.35 5.02
CA GLU A 22 -8.09 -4.54 6.38
C GLU A 22 -6.89 -3.62 6.65
N ASP A 23 -6.78 -3.13 7.89
CA ASP A 23 -5.62 -2.37 8.38
C ASP A 23 -4.99 -3.09 9.58
N ASN A 24 -3.79 -3.64 9.37
CA ASN A 24 -3.00 -4.37 10.35
C ASN A 24 -1.81 -3.55 10.88
N GLY A 25 -1.95 -2.23 10.97
CA GLY A 25 -0.92 -1.35 11.51
C GLY A 25 0.16 -1.02 10.49
N GLN A 26 1.04 -1.98 10.19
CA GLN A 26 2.14 -1.83 9.20
C GLN A 26 1.80 -2.41 7.82
N ALA A 27 0.67 -3.09 7.71
CA ALA A 27 0.17 -3.63 6.45
C ALA A 27 -1.28 -3.20 6.23
N VAL A 28 -1.60 -2.84 5.00
CA VAL A 28 -2.95 -2.48 4.56
C VAL A 28 -3.33 -3.42 3.44
N SER A 29 -4.37 -4.23 3.65
CA SER A 29 -4.96 -5.07 2.62
C SER A 29 -6.00 -4.26 1.85
N VAL A 30 -5.95 -4.33 0.53
CA VAL A 30 -6.83 -3.57 -0.37
C VAL A 30 -7.52 -4.51 -1.35
N GLN A 31 -8.36 -3.95 -2.24
CA GLN A 31 -8.99 -4.71 -3.33
C GLN A 31 -7.99 -5.49 -4.19
N ASN A 32 -8.50 -6.44 -5.00
CA ASN A 32 -7.71 -7.29 -5.89
C ASN A 32 -6.66 -8.16 -5.19
N ASN A 33 -6.94 -8.57 -3.94
CA ASN A 33 -6.07 -9.43 -3.13
C ASN A 33 -4.66 -8.86 -2.88
N TYR A 34 -4.50 -7.53 -2.98
CA TYR A 34 -3.23 -6.88 -2.71
C TYR A 34 -3.06 -6.52 -1.23
N THR A 35 -1.83 -6.65 -0.75
CA THR A 35 -1.41 -6.16 0.57
C THR A 35 -0.21 -5.23 0.41
N ILE A 36 -0.29 -4.07 1.04
CA ILE A 36 0.76 -3.05 1.03
C ILE A 36 1.41 -3.05 2.40
N VAL A 37 2.71 -3.36 2.46
CA VAL A 37 3.51 -3.34 3.69
C VAL A 37 4.37 -2.08 3.71
N ILE A 38 4.25 -1.29 4.78
CA ILE A 38 5.04 -0.07 4.99
C ILE A 38 6.37 -0.47 5.59
N GLU A 39 7.47 -0.23 4.88
CA GLU A 39 8.81 -0.53 5.34
C GLU A 39 9.47 0.69 6.02
N SER A 40 10.33 0.41 7.02
CA SER A 40 11.02 1.44 7.81
C SER A 40 11.97 2.34 7.01
N ASN A 41 12.33 1.93 5.79
CA ASN A 41 13.20 2.66 4.86
C ASN A 41 12.42 3.63 3.94
N GLY A 42 11.11 3.80 4.14
CA GLY A 42 10.27 4.66 3.31
C GLY A 42 9.79 4.01 2.01
N LEU A 43 9.90 2.68 1.88
CA LEU A 43 9.33 1.92 0.78
C LEU A 43 7.97 1.32 1.16
N TYR A 44 7.15 1.10 0.14
CA TYR A 44 5.87 0.40 0.20
C TYR A 44 6.00 -0.89 -0.60
N LYS A 45 5.97 -2.04 0.07
CA LYS A 45 6.07 -3.35 -0.57
C LYS A 45 4.67 -3.85 -0.93
N LEU A 46 4.43 -4.04 -2.22
CA LEU A 46 3.19 -4.64 -2.71
C LEU A 46 3.32 -6.17 -2.73
N LYS A 47 2.34 -6.85 -2.16
CA LYS A 47 2.20 -8.31 -2.18
C LYS A 47 0.86 -8.71 -2.80
N GLU A 48 0.82 -9.87 -3.44
CA GLU A 48 -0.39 -10.60 -3.86
C GLU A 48 -0.26 -12.03 -3.33
N GLU A 49 -1.21 -12.50 -2.53
CA GLU A 49 -1.23 -13.89 -2.00
C GLU A 49 0.15 -14.40 -1.54
N ASP A 50 0.81 -13.62 -0.69
CA ASP A 50 2.16 -13.83 -0.14
C ASP A 50 3.37 -13.66 -1.07
N LEU A 51 3.18 -13.49 -2.38
CA LEU A 51 4.24 -13.15 -3.31
C LEU A 51 4.52 -11.65 -3.30
N VAL A 52 5.79 -11.28 -3.19
CA VAL A 52 6.22 -9.89 -3.35
C VAL A 52 6.22 -9.55 -4.84
N ILE A 53 5.37 -8.60 -5.22
CA ILE A 53 5.26 -8.13 -6.61
C ILE A 53 6.35 -7.10 -6.90
N ALA A 54 6.39 -6.02 -6.13
CA ALA A 54 7.39 -4.97 -6.29
C ALA A 54 7.48 -4.06 -5.05
N PRO A 55 8.66 -3.47 -4.78
CA PRO A 55 8.78 -2.31 -3.92
C PRO A 55 8.42 -1.02 -4.67
N PHE A 56 7.76 -0.11 -3.99
CA PHE A 56 7.44 1.23 -4.49
C PHE A 56 8.00 2.28 -3.54
N ASN A 57 8.53 3.37 -4.09
CA ASN A 57 8.88 4.58 -3.35
C ASN A 57 7.98 5.78 -3.75
N ASP A 58 7.02 5.55 -4.64
CA ASP A 58 6.04 6.53 -5.12
C ASP A 58 4.63 5.92 -4.96
N LEU A 59 3.82 6.55 -4.12
CA LEU A 59 2.44 6.14 -3.85
C LEU A 59 1.53 6.28 -5.07
N ASN A 60 1.80 7.23 -5.98
CA ASN A 60 1.04 7.34 -7.22
C ASN A 60 1.30 6.16 -8.15
N ALA A 61 2.57 5.75 -8.28
CA ALA A 61 2.94 4.59 -9.06
C ALA A 61 2.32 3.31 -8.47
N LEU A 62 2.36 3.16 -7.14
CA LEU A 62 1.73 2.06 -6.43
C LEU A 62 0.21 2.01 -6.67
N CYS A 63 -0.49 3.13 -6.50
CA CYS A 63 -1.94 3.16 -6.66
C CYS A 63 -2.36 2.88 -8.12
N ARG A 64 -1.63 3.43 -9.10
CA ARG A 64 -1.87 3.13 -10.52
C ARG A 64 -1.66 1.66 -10.85
N PHE A 65 -0.65 1.03 -10.25
CA PHE A 65 -0.42 -0.40 -10.42
C PHE A 65 -1.61 -1.23 -9.91
N ILE A 66 -2.14 -0.91 -8.72
CA ILE A 66 -3.28 -1.62 -8.12
C ILE A 66 -4.56 -1.53 -8.98
N LEU A 67 -4.71 -0.43 -9.72
CA LEU A 67 -5.87 -0.17 -10.58
C LEU A 67 -5.75 -0.71 -12.01
N THR A 68 -4.59 -1.28 -12.38
CA THR A 68 -4.37 -1.88 -13.69
C THR A 68 -5.00 -3.27 -13.76
#